data_AF-W6Q979-F1
#
_entry.id   AF-W6Q979-F1
#
_cell.length_a   1.000
_cell.length_b   1.000
_cell.length_c   1.000
_cell.angle_alpha   90.00
_cell.angle_beta   90.00
_cell.angle_gamma   90.00
#
_symmetry.space_group_name_H-M   'P 1'
#
loop_
_entity.id
_entity.type
_entity.pdbx_description
1 polymer ?
#
loop_
_entity_poly.entity_id
_entity_poly.type
_entity_poly.pdbx_seq_one_letter_code
_entity_poly.pdbx_strand_id
1 'polypeptide(L)'
;MESLQTIRIQSDFEYNICNQQSDTYHALAHFTLDIPPGEDSKVFIAIPLGKGQFNLAVDQAIVGRVKSHHTDLSYLQLLSSDLLFAAKFGRSYAETAFHALSEMISKYNIAAGSVYISNDQRGINWFEAQMERFNELQTHFYKQILP
;
A
#
# COMPACT_ATOMS: atom_id res chain seq x y z
N MET A 1 -17.72 -3.72 -12.18
CA MET A 1 -16.61 -4.41 -11.50
C MET A 1 -16.32 -3.61 -10.25
N GLU A 2 -16.40 -4.20 -9.07
CA GLU A 2 -16.18 -3.47 -7.81
C GLU A 2 -14.72 -3.03 -7.71
N SER A 3 -14.49 -1.78 -7.28
CA SER A 3 -13.15 -1.21 -7.18
C SER A 3 -12.46 -1.67 -5.90
N LEU A 4 -11.20 -2.07 -5.98
CA LEU A 4 -10.40 -2.34 -4.79
C LEU A 4 -10.07 -1.06 -4.03
N GLN A 5 -10.08 -1.15 -2.71
CA GLN A 5 -9.64 -0.09 -1.81
C GLN A 5 -8.23 -0.33 -1.32
N THR A 6 -7.47 0.76 -1.18
CA THR A 6 -6.19 0.74 -0.47
C THR A 6 -6.44 0.90 1.02
N ILE A 7 -6.07 -0.09 1.84
CA ILE A 7 -6.01 0.05 3.29
C ILE A 7 -4.56 0.03 3.72
N ARG A 8 -4.17 0.95 4.60
CA ARG A 8 -2.87 0.87 5.29
C ARG A 8 -3.08 0.25 6.66
N ILE A 9 -2.30 -0.76 6.99
CA ILE A 9 -2.36 -1.44 8.28
C ILE A 9 -0.99 -1.57 8.92
N GLN A 10 -0.97 -1.71 10.23
CA GLN A 10 0.14 -2.30 10.98
C GLN A 10 -0.24 -3.74 11.33
N SER A 11 0.67 -4.66 11.03
CA SER A 11 0.60 -6.07 11.41
C SER A 11 1.85 -6.46 12.19
N ASP A 12 1.70 -7.50 13.02
CA ASP A 12 2.81 -8.14 13.73
C ASP A 12 3.58 -9.12 12.82
N PHE A 13 3.14 -9.29 11.56
CA PHE A 13 3.84 -10.07 10.56
C PHE A 13 5.23 -9.49 10.27
N GLU A 14 6.27 -10.23 10.65
CA GLU A 14 7.66 -9.85 10.42
C GLU A 14 8.03 -10.00 8.94
N TYR A 15 8.02 -8.89 8.22
CA TYR A 15 8.53 -8.83 6.86
C TYR A 15 10.06 -8.79 6.84
N ASN A 16 10.68 -9.83 6.29
CA ASN A 16 12.12 -9.85 6.07
C ASN A 16 12.47 -9.00 4.83
N ILE A 17 13.27 -7.95 4.99
CA ILE A 17 13.62 -7.05 3.88
C ILE A 17 14.60 -7.71 2.89
N CYS A 18 15.18 -8.87 3.24
CA CYS A 18 16.18 -9.54 2.43
C CYS A 18 15.60 -10.41 1.28
N ASN A 19 14.33 -10.84 1.32
CA ASN A 19 13.74 -11.75 0.32
C ASN A 19 12.45 -11.17 -0.32
N GLN A 20 12.55 -9.92 -0.79
CA GLN A 20 11.39 -9.04 -1.03
C GLN A 20 10.29 -9.58 -1.97
N GLN A 21 10.66 -10.34 -3.01
CA GLN A 21 9.68 -10.94 -3.95
C GLN A 21 8.96 -12.16 -3.35
N SER A 22 9.69 -13.08 -2.70
CA SER A 22 9.08 -14.22 -1.99
C SER A 22 8.17 -13.70 -0.89
N ASP A 23 8.61 -12.65 -0.20
CA ASP A 23 7.92 -12.12 0.98
C ASP A 23 6.64 -11.33 0.62
N THR A 24 6.48 -10.87 -0.62
CA THR A 24 5.21 -10.28 -1.09
C THR A 24 4.13 -11.37 -1.23
N TYR A 25 4.49 -12.54 -1.74
CA TYR A 25 3.58 -13.70 -1.77
C TYR A 25 3.28 -14.22 -0.37
N HIS A 26 4.28 -14.28 0.52
CA HIS A 26 4.06 -14.68 1.92
C HIS A 26 3.17 -13.69 2.68
N ALA A 27 3.35 -12.38 2.46
CA ALA A 27 2.49 -11.36 3.04
C ALA A 27 1.04 -11.50 2.54
N LEU A 28 0.84 -11.66 1.23
CA LEU A 28 -0.50 -11.87 0.68
C LEU A 28 -1.14 -13.13 1.28
N ALA A 29 -0.44 -14.27 1.28
CA ALA A 29 -0.94 -15.51 1.86
C ALA A 29 -1.26 -15.35 3.36
N HIS A 30 -0.42 -14.64 4.11
CA HIS A 30 -0.68 -14.35 5.52
C HIS A 30 -1.99 -13.58 5.69
N PHE A 31 -2.16 -12.42 5.03
CA PHE A 31 -3.38 -11.61 5.18
C PHE A 31 -4.63 -12.27 4.60
N THR A 32 -4.47 -13.14 3.60
CA THR A 32 -5.57 -13.95 3.09
C THR A 32 -6.05 -14.98 4.13
N LEU A 33 -5.14 -15.58 4.90
CA LEU A 33 -5.45 -16.59 5.92
C LEU A 33 -5.84 -15.99 7.28
N ASP A 34 -5.40 -14.77 7.57
CA ASP A 34 -5.67 -14.06 8.82
C ASP A 34 -7.08 -13.46 8.87
N ILE A 35 -7.77 -13.40 7.73
CA ILE A 35 -9.16 -12.94 7.62
C ILE A 35 -10.10 -14.15 7.77
N PRO A 36 -11.31 -13.99 8.37
CA PRO A 36 -12.23 -15.10 8.59
C PRO A 36 -12.49 -15.95 7.32
N PRO A 37 -12.57 -17.28 7.47
CA PRO A 37 -12.72 -18.20 6.34
C PRO A 37 -13.96 -17.88 5.49
N GLY A 38 -13.77 -17.87 4.17
CA GLY A 38 -14.78 -17.48 3.17
C GLY A 38 -14.59 -16.06 2.60
N GLU A 39 -13.54 -15.36 3.04
CA GLU A 39 -13.12 -14.05 2.53
C GLU A 39 -11.73 -14.07 1.89
N ASP A 40 -11.19 -15.28 1.73
CA ASP A 40 -9.82 -15.64 1.32
C ASP A 40 -9.48 -15.17 -0.12
N SER A 41 -10.44 -14.56 -0.82
CA SER A 41 -10.28 -14.01 -2.18
C SER A 41 -10.58 -12.51 -2.24
N LYS A 42 -10.56 -11.83 -1.10
CA LYS A 42 -10.93 -10.42 -0.99
C LYS A 42 -9.76 -9.52 -0.61
N VAL A 43 -8.59 -10.08 -0.27
CA VAL A 43 -7.30 -9.38 -0.28
C VAL A 43 -6.56 -9.82 -1.54
N PHE A 44 -6.22 -8.87 -2.39
CA PHE A 44 -5.67 -9.13 -3.71
C PHE A 44 -4.16 -8.98 -3.75
N ILE A 45 -3.66 -8.00 -3.01
CA ILE A 45 -2.25 -7.65 -2.97
C ILE A 45 -1.94 -7.15 -1.55
N ALA A 46 -0.81 -7.57 -0.99
CA ALA A 46 -0.24 -7.01 0.21
C ALA A 46 1.16 -6.46 -0.10
N ILE A 47 1.30 -5.13 -0.09
CA ILE A 47 2.57 -4.45 -0.39
C ILE A 47 3.24 -4.08 0.94
N PRO A 48 4.41 -4.68 1.24
CA PRO A 48 5.19 -4.36 2.43
C PRO A 48 5.82 -2.97 2.31
N LEU A 49 5.61 -2.14 3.32
CA LEU A 49 6.17 -0.79 3.40
C LEU A 49 7.38 -0.72 4.34
N GLY A 50 7.45 -1.65 5.31
CA GLY A 50 8.53 -1.77 6.29
C GLY A 50 8.00 -1.73 7.73
N LYS A 51 8.76 -2.30 8.68
CA LYS A 51 8.41 -2.36 10.12
C LYS A 51 6.98 -2.87 10.39
N GLY A 52 6.54 -3.90 9.66
CA GLY A 52 5.19 -4.48 9.81
C GLY A 52 4.06 -3.63 9.23
N GLN A 53 4.36 -2.55 8.48
CA GLN A 53 3.34 -1.78 7.76
C GLN A 53 3.11 -2.33 6.36
N PHE A 54 1.84 -2.38 5.97
CA PHE A 54 1.41 -2.88 4.67
C PHE A 54 0.36 -1.98 4.05
N ASN A 55 0.43 -1.85 2.72
CA ASN A 55 -0.70 -1.40 1.92
C ASN A 55 -1.40 -2.65 1.35
N LEU A 56 -2.67 -2.82 1.67
CA LEU A 56 -3.50 -3.90 1.14
C LEU A 56 -4.42 -3.36 0.04
N ALA A 57 -4.54 -4.11 -1.05
CA ALA A 57 -5.60 -3.95 -2.03
C ALA A 57 -6.74 -4.90 -1.66
N VAL A 58 -7.87 -4.36 -1.22
CA VAL A 58 -8.97 -5.18 -0.68
C VAL A 58 -10.30 -4.86 -1.31
N ASP A 59 -11.18 -5.85 -1.32
CA ASP A 59 -12.59 -5.66 -1.67
C ASP A 59 -13.27 -4.72 -0.67
N GLN A 60 -14.09 -3.79 -1.18
CA GLN A 60 -14.87 -2.85 -0.38
C GLN A 60 -15.70 -3.55 0.71
N ALA A 61 -16.23 -4.75 0.42
CA ALA A 61 -17.08 -5.50 1.32
C ALA A 61 -16.39 -5.93 2.63
N ILE A 62 -15.05 -6.04 2.63
CA ILE A 62 -14.28 -6.48 3.81
C ILE A 62 -13.46 -5.40 4.46
N VAL A 63 -13.47 -4.17 3.93
CA VAL A 63 -12.69 -3.05 4.48
C VAL A 63 -12.91 -2.89 5.98
N GLY A 64 -14.17 -2.93 6.43
CA GLY A 64 -14.51 -2.80 7.85
C GLY A 64 -13.92 -3.92 8.72
N ARG A 65 -13.82 -5.14 8.17
CA ARG A 65 -13.29 -6.32 8.88
C ARG A 65 -11.77 -6.26 8.98
N VAL A 66 -11.10 -5.97 7.87
CA VAL A 66 -9.63 -5.75 7.84
C VAL A 66 -9.23 -4.69 8.87
N LYS A 67 -9.97 -3.59 8.93
CA LYS A 67 -9.73 -2.50 9.90
C LYS A 67 -10.03 -2.86 11.35
N SER A 68 -10.87 -3.86 11.59
CA SER A 68 -11.15 -4.36 12.94
C SER A 68 -10.12 -5.38 13.41
N HIS A 69 -9.48 -6.09 12.48
CA HIS A 69 -8.53 -7.16 12.79
C HIS A 69 -7.10 -6.66 12.91
N HIS A 70 -6.72 -5.69 12.08
CA HIS A 70 -5.41 -5.04 12.14
C HIS A 70 -5.53 -3.63 12.68
N THR A 71 -4.40 -3.09 13.12
CA THR A 71 -4.33 -1.67 13.45
C THR A 71 -4.45 -0.87 12.15
N ASP A 72 -5.64 -0.32 11.89
CA ASP A 72 -5.91 0.54 10.74
C ASP A 72 -5.05 1.80 10.81
N LEU A 73 -4.09 1.96 9.91
CA LEU A 73 -3.34 3.23 9.76
C LEU A 73 -3.99 4.12 8.68
N SER A 74 -5.16 3.75 8.15
CA SER A 74 -5.86 4.57 7.17
C SER A 74 -6.44 5.84 7.79
N TYR A 75 -6.76 5.86 9.08
CA TYR A 75 -7.16 7.11 9.76
C TYR A 75 -5.95 8.01 10.05
N LEU A 76 -4.76 7.41 10.24
CA LEU A 76 -3.51 8.15 10.32
C LEU A 76 -3.23 8.87 8.99
N GLN A 77 -3.86 8.50 7.88
CA GLN A 77 -3.83 9.33 6.66
C GLN A 77 -4.36 10.76 6.88
N LEU A 78 -5.27 10.96 7.83
CA LEU A 78 -5.85 12.27 8.16
C LEU A 78 -5.11 12.99 9.31
N LEU A 79 -4.44 12.23 10.18
CA LEU A 79 -3.87 12.70 11.45
C LEU A 79 -2.34 12.56 11.57
N SER A 80 -1.69 11.83 10.68
CA SER A 80 -0.27 11.47 10.79
C SER A 80 0.62 12.33 9.94
N SER A 81 1.80 12.59 10.50
CA SER A 81 3.03 13.01 9.82
C SER A 81 3.61 11.94 8.88
N ASP A 82 2.81 10.95 8.48
CA ASP A 82 3.14 9.96 7.46
C ASP A 82 3.28 10.72 6.14
N LEU A 83 4.54 10.88 5.73
CA LEU A 83 4.97 11.81 4.70
C LEU A 83 4.26 11.60 3.36
N LEU A 84 3.75 10.40 3.09
CA LEU A 84 2.97 10.08 1.89
C LEU A 84 1.54 10.64 1.89
N PHE A 85 0.99 10.88 3.07
CA PHE A 85 -0.31 11.53 3.25
C PHE A 85 -0.13 13.00 3.59
N ALA A 86 0.85 13.36 4.41
CA ALA A 86 1.25 14.76 4.64
C ALA A 86 1.62 15.46 3.33
N ALA A 87 2.27 14.74 2.39
CA ALA A 87 2.41 15.09 0.99
C ALA A 87 1.08 15.56 0.37
N LYS A 88 0.07 14.69 0.32
CA LYS A 88 -1.25 14.99 -0.26
C LYS A 88 -1.95 16.17 0.39
N PHE A 89 -1.59 16.51 1.63
CA PHE A 89 -2.20 17.58 2.42
C PHE A 89 -1.29 18.81 2.65
N GLY A 90 -0.11 18.87 2.04
CA GLY A 90 0.83 20.01 2.15
C GLY A 90 1.39 20.26 3.56
N ARG A 91 1.44 19.25 4.44
CA ARG A 91 1.80 19.40 5.87
C ARG A 91 3.28 19.11 6.21
N SER A 92 4.11 18.77 5.22
CA SER A 92 5.54 18.47 5.41
C SER A 92 6.42 19.23 4.42
N TYR A 93 7.70 19.42 4.74
CA TYR A 93 8.69 19.92 3.78
C TYR A 93 8.65 19.06 2.51
N ALA A 94 8.63 19.70 1.34
CA ALA A 94 8.45 19.02 0.06
C ALA A 94 9.54 17.97 -0.20
N GLU A 95 10.78 18.23 0.21
CA GLU A 95 11.91 17.30 0.10
C GLU A 95 11.67 15.99 0.88
N THR A 96 11.19 16.10 2.12
CA THR A 96 10.91 14.93 2.96
C THR A 96 9.75 14.11 2.39
N ALA A 97 8.71 14.77 1.88
CA ALA A 97 7.61 14.13 1.17
C ALA A 97 8.06 13.40 -0.10
N PHE A 98 8.96 14.03 -0.88
CA PHE A 98 9.50 13.45 -2.10
C PHE A 98 10.33 12.19 -1.84
N HIS A 99 11.19 12.20 -0.83
CA HIS A 99 11.96 11.02 -0.45
C HIS A 99 11.07 9.86 -0.02
N ALA A 100 10.12 10.09 0.89
CA ALA A 100 9.21 9.05 1.35
C ALA A 100 8.35 8.48 0.21
N LEU A 101 7.88 9.33 -0.70
CA LEU A 101 7.12 8.90 -1.88
C LEU A 101 7.98 8.06 -2.82
N SER A 102 9.25 8.43 -3.02
CA SER A 102 10.19 7.66 -3.84
C SER A 102 10.47 6.28 -3.26
N GLU A 103 10.58 6.16 -1.92
CA GLU A 103 10.70 4.86 -1.25
C GLU A 103 9.45 4.00 -1.45
N MET A 104 8.24 4.57 -1.34
CA MET A 104 7.00 3.84 -1.60
C MET A 104 6.89 3.37 -3.06
N ILE A 105 7.22 4.23 -4.03
CA ILE A 105 7.26 3.85 -5.45
C ILE A 105 8.20 2.66 -5.65
N SER A 106 9.37 2.67 -5.00
CA SER A 106 10.30 1.54 -5.03
C SER A 106 9.65 0.25 -4.51
N LYS A 107 8.93 0.29 -3.38
CA LYS A 107 8.20 -0.88 -2.84
C LYS A 107 7.12 -1.40 -3.80
N TYR A 108 6.39 -0.50 -4.44
CA TYR A 108 5.39 -0.90 -5.44
C TYR A 108 6.03 -1.52 -6.69
N ASN A 109 7.14 -0.97 -7.17
CA ASN A 109 7.89 -1.52 -8.30
C ASN A 109 8.41 -2.93 -8.02
N ILE A 110 8.86 -3.20 -6.79
CA ILE A 110 9.26 -4.55 -6.36
C ILE A 110 8.06 -5.51 -6.41
N ALA A 111 6.89 -5.06 -5.99
CA ALA A 111 5.65 -5.86 -5.99
C ALA A 111 5.03 -6.04 -7.40
N ALA A 112 5.43 -5.22 -8.39
CA ALA A 112 4.83 -5.21 -9.72
C ALA A 112 4.81 -6.60 -10.38
N GLY A 113 5.92 -7.35 -10.27
CA GLY A 113 6.00 -8.71 -10.80
C GLY A 113 4.90 -9.62 -10.27
N SER A 114 4.66 -9.61 -8.94
CA SER A 114 3.58 -10.39 -8.32
C SER A 114 2.19 -9.94 -8.75
N VAL A 115 1.99 -8.63 -8.92
CA VAL A 115 0.72 -8.08 -9.40
C VAL A 115 0.39 -8.60 -10.80
N TYR A 116 1.32 -8.48 -11.74
CA TYR A 116 1.08 -8.88 -13.13
C TYR A 116 1.05 -10.41 -13.30
N ILE A 117 1.79 -11.18 -12.49
CA ILE A 117 1.73 -12.65 -12.49
C ILE A 117 0.37 -13.17 -12.00
N SER A 118 -0.29 -12.46 -11.07
CA SER A 118 -1.61 -12.88 -10.56
C SER A 118 -2.69 -12.94 -11.65
N ASN A 119 -2.52 -12.15 -12.73
CA ASN A 119 -3.48 -11.99 -13.82
C ASN A 119 -4.91 -11.62 -13.37
N ASP A 120 -5.09 -11.07 -12.15
CA ASP A 120 -6.37 -10.49 -11.72
C ASP A 120 -6.43 -9.03 -12.19
N GLN A 121 -7.34 -8.76 -13.14
CA GLN A 121 -7.51 -7.43 -13.73
C GLN A 121 -7.86 -6.36 -12.69
N ARG A 122 -8.56 -6.69 -11.59
CA ARG A 122 -8.87 -5.72 -10.53
C ARG A 122 -7.61 -5.29 -9.80
N GLY A 123 -6.73 -6.24 -9.49
CA GLY A 123 -5.43 -5.99 -8.86
C GLY A 123 -4.53 -5.14 -9.75
N ILE A 124 -4.47 -5.46 -11.05
CA ILE A 124 -3.71 -4.71 -12.05
C ILE A 124 -4.23 -3.27 -12.16
N ASN A 125 -5.53 -3.09 -12.37
CA ASN A 125 -6.14 -1.75 -12.48
C ASN A 125 -5.92 -0.91 -11.21
N TRP A 126 -6.05 -1.53 -10.04
CA TRP A 126 -5.77 -0.86 -8.77
C TRP A 126 -4.31 -0.42 -8.66
N PHE A 127 -3.38 -1.30 -9.02
CA PHE A 127 -1.94 -1.02 -8.96
C PHE A 127 -1.56 0.13 -9.87
N GLU A 128 -2.03 0.11 -11.12
CA GLU A 128 -1.79 1.18 -12.09
C GLU A 128 -2.34 2.52 -11.61
N ALA A 129 -3.57 2.53 -11.06
CA ALA A 129 -4.15 3.74 -10.49
C ALA A 129 -3.37 4.28 -9.27
N GLN A 130 -2.79 3.42 -8.43
CA GLN A 130 -1.91 3.88 -7.34
C GLN A 130 -0.59 4.45 -7.89
N MET A 131 0.01 3.80 -8.87
CA MET A 131 1.26 4.25 -9.48
C MET A 131 1.11 5.59 -10.20
N GLU A 132 0.01 5.79 -10.95
CA GLU A 132 -0.32 7.07 -11.57
C GLU A 132 -0.41 8.19 -10.52
N ARG A 133 -1.18 7.96 -9.45
CA ARG A 133 -1.31 8.90 -8.33
C ARG A 133 0.03 9.21 -7.67
N PHE A 134 0.92 8.23 -7.53
CA PHE A 134 2.26 8.47 -6.98
C PHE A 134 3.11 9.33 -7.91
N ASN A 135 3.05 9.12 -9.22
CA ASN A 135 3.78 9.92 -10.20
C ASN A 135 3.30 11.38 -10.21
N GLU A 136 1.99 11.62 -10.10
CA GLU A 136 1.43 12.97 -9.97
C GLU A 136 1.95 13.68 -8.72
N LEU A 137 1.94 12.99 -7.58
CA LEU A 137 2.43 13.52 -6.31
C LEU A 137 3.94 13.77 -6.33
N GLN A 138 4.71 12.87 -6.95
CA GLN A 138 6.16 13.02 -7.07
C GLN A 138 6.49 14.24 -7.92
N THR A 139 5.77 14.43 -9.04
CA THR A 139 5.87 15.63 -9.88
C THR A 139 5.51 16.89 -9.09
N HIS A 140 4.48 16.84 -8.25
CA HIS A 140 4.05 17.96 -7.42
C HIS A 140 5.13 18.39 -6.40
N PHE A 141 5.73 17.45 -5.65
CA PHE A 141 6.80 17.80 -4.71
C PHE A 141 8.09 18.19 -5.41
N TYR A 142 8.44 17.52 -6.51
CA TYR A 142 9.62 17.88 -7.28
C TYR A 142 9.60 19.36 -7.68
N LYS A 143 8.44 19.85 -8.17
CA LYS A 143 8.25 21.27 -8.51
C LYS A 143 8.42 22.24 -7.33
N GLN A 144 8.14 21.80 -6.10
CA GLN A 144 8.31 22.62 -4.90
C GLN A 144 9.73 22.62 -4.34
N ILE A 145 10.55 21.65 -4.74
CA ILE A 145 11.95 21.51 -4.34
C ILE A 145 12.87 22.24 -5.33
N LEU A 146 12.41 22.44 -6.57
CA LEU A 146 13.15 23.22 -7.56
C LEU A 146 13.29 24.69 -7.09
N PRO A 147 14.49 25.28 -7.20
CA PRO A 147 14.76 26.67 -6.82
C PRO A 147 14.08 27.70 -7.72
#